data_AF-A0A3A9W7I2-F1
#
_entry.id   AF-A0A3A9W7I2-F1
#
_cell.length_a   1.000
_cell.length_b   1.000
_cell.length_c   1.000
_cell.angle_alpha   90.00
_cell.angle_beta   90.00
_cell.angle_gamma   90.00
#
_symmetry.space_group_name_H-M   'P 1'
#
loop_
_entity.id
_entity.type
_entity.pdbx_description
1 polymer ?
#
loop_
_entity_poly.entity_id
_entity_poly.type
_entity_poly.pdbx_seq_one_letter_code
_entity_poly.pdbx_strand_id
1 'polypeptide(L)'
;MSSPHLASHRRGHNGPGGVAGAPPGRPAPPRRPATVLVLLLSGLLAVAAAVGGLLSIAANGEAWARADIGDALGTELPAEGELDALTALLVDERESELAALGAFLILVAVPLLVCVLLSLKAATWARVLVTLTASGTLLAFLAVTAGDTRGALVAAGAFGALATVATLIACWLPATNRYAREVGAARRARR
;
A
#
# COMPACT_ATOMS: atom_id res chain seq x y z
N MET A 1 2.04 -31.44 61.94
CA MET A 1 0.88 -31.54 61.04
C MET A 1 1.42 -31.51 59.63
N SER A 2 1.53 -32.70 59.05
CA SER A 2 2.23 -33.01 57.82
C SER A 2 1.20 -33.56 56.84
N SER A 3 1.21 -33.07 55.60
CA SER A 3 0.69 -33.77 54.43
C SER A 3 1.52 -33.40 53.19
N PRO A 4 2.65 -34.10 52.95
CA PRO A 4 3.21 -34.29 51.62
C PRO A 4 2.51 -35.49 50.97
N HIS A 5 2.11 -35.45 49.69
CA HIS A 5 1.98 -36.64 48.82
C HIS A 5 1.45 -36.29 47.41
N LEU A 6 2.28 -36.62 46.39
CA LEU A 6 1.97 -37.41 45.16
C LEU A 6 0.89 -36.89 44.18
N ALA A 7 1.03 -36.91 42.85
CA ALA A 7 1.80 -37.75 41.93
C ALA A 7 2.03 -36.96 40.62
N SER A 8 3.24 -36.81 40.08
CA SER A 8 4.01 -37.81 39.32
C SER A 8 3.19 -38.59 38.27
N HIS A 9 2.76 -37.93 37.19
CA HIS A 9 2.45 -38.62 35.93
C HIS A 9 3.55 -38.37 34.89
N ARG A 10 4.72 -38.95 35.18
CA ARG A 10 5.79 -39.20 34.23
C ARG A 10 5.46 -40.52 33.51
N ARG A 11 4.67 -40.48 32.43
CA ARG A 11 4.59 -41.62 31.51
C ARG A 11 5.68 -41.47 30.45
N GLY A 12 6.80 -42.13 30.73
CA GLY A 12 7.76 -42.50 29.71
C GLY A 12 7.12 -43.49 28.76
N HIS A 13 7.09 -43.14 27.48
CA HIS A 13 6.98 -44.11 26.40
C HIS A 13 8.31 -44.08 25.65
N ASN A 14 9.32 -44.73 26.24
CA ASN A 14 10.57 -45.06 25.57
C ASN A 14 10.29 -46.30 24.70
N GLY A 15 9.77 -46.08 23.51
CA GLY A 15 9.80 -47.09 22.46
C GLY A 15 11.24 -47.19 21.91
N PRO A 16 11.84 -48.39 21.84
CA PRO A 16 13.11 -48.61 21.16
C PRO A 16 12.84 -48.67 19.64
N GLY A 17 12.48 -47.53 19.07
CA GLY A 17 12.45 -47.29 17.64
C GLY A 17 13.60 -46.37 17.30
N GLY A 18 14.81 -46.93 17.20
CA GLY A 18 15.98 -46.25 16.67
C GLY A 18 15.74 -45.88 15.21
N VAL A 19 15.08 -44.75 14.97
CA VAL A 19 15.12 -44.07 13.68
C VAL A 19 16.53 -43.50 13.61
N ALA A 20 17.38 -44.16 12.82
CA ALA A 20 18.70 -43.69 12.46
C ALA A 20 18.62 -42.18 12.19
N GLY A 21 19.40 -41.41 12.95
CA GLY A 21 19.47 -39.97 12.81
C GLY A 21 19.88 -39.63 11.39
N ALA A 22 18.90 -39.28 10.56
CA ALA A 22 19.17 -38.53 9.36
C ALA A 22 20.01 -37.32 9.80
N PRO A 23 21.15 -37.04 9.14
CA PRO A 23 21.96 -35.87 9.47
C PRO A 23 21.02 -34.67 9.51
N PRO A 24 21.12 -33.74 10.49
CA PRO A 24 20.20 -32.63 10.63
C PRO A 24 20.07 -31.93 9.28
N GLY A 25 18.97 -32.25 8.59
CA GLY A 25 18.76 -31.84 7.22
C GLY A 25 18.74 -30.32 7.23
N ARG A 26 19.54 -29.70 6.36
CA ARG A 26 19.61 -28.26 6.23
C ARG A 26 18.19 -27.69 6.24
N PRO A 27 17.84 -26.77 7.17
CA PRO A 27 16.47 -26.30 7.30
C PRO A 27 15.99 -25.79 5.93
N ALA A 28 14.86 -26.33 5.48
CA ALA A 28 14.30 -25.97 4.19
C ALA A 28 14.11 -24.44 4.11
N PRO A 29 14.40 -23.81 2.96
CA PRO A 29 14.22 -22.37 2.82
C PRO A 29 12.76 -22.00 3.08
N PRO A 30 12.48 -20.92 3.84
CA PRO A 30 11.12 -20.51 4.15
C PRO A 30 10.37 -20.17 2.86
N ARG A 31 9.18 -20.74 2.70
CA ARG A 31 8.35 -20.57 1.50
C ARG A 31 7.67 -19.20 1.58
N ARG A 32 7.70 -18.41 0.51
CA ARG A 32 7.05 -17.09 0.48
C ARG A 32 5.53 -17.28 0.45
N PRO A 33 4.76 -16.76 1.42
CA PRO A 33 3.31 -16.88 1.39
C PRO A 33 2.72 -15.97 0.30
N ALA A 34 1.58 -16.37 -0.26
CA ALA A 34 0.86 -15.58 -1.26
C ALA A 34 0.48 -14.18 -0.74
N THR A 35 0.33 -13.98 0.58
CA THR A 35 0.04 -12.68 1.17
C THR A 35 1.14 -11.65 0.96
N VAL A 36 2.41 -12.07 0.86
CA VAL A 36 3.52 -11.16 0.54
C VAL A 36 3.44 -10.68 -0.91
N LEU A 37 2.99 -11.55 -1.82
CA LEU A 37 2.72 -11.16 -3.21
C LEU A 37 1.57 -10.16 -3.28
N VAL A 38 0.46 -10.43 -2.58
CA VAL A 38 -0.70 -9.51 -2.52
C VAL A 38 -0.30 -8.15 -1.96
N LEU A 39 0.49 -8.11 -0.89
CA LEU A 39 1.00 -6.86 -0.32
C LEU A 39 1.84 -6.07 -1.33
N LEU A 40 2.72 -6.74 -2.07
CA LEU A 40 3.54 -6.10 -3.10
C LEU A 40 2.68 -5.59 -4.26
N LEU A 41 1.76 -6.41 -4.78
CA LEU A 41 0.90 -6.06 -5.90
C LEU A 41 -0.03 -4.89 -5.53
N SER A 42 -0.64 -4.92 -4.36
CA SER A 42 -1.51 -3.83 -3.89
C SER A 42 -0.75 -2.52 -3.71
N GLY A 43 0.45 -2.55 -3.13
CA GLY A 43 1.31 -1.36 -3.06
C GLY A 43 1.72 -0.84 -4.44
N LEU A 44 2.03 -1.73 -5.39
CA LEU A 44 2.36 -1.35 -6.76
C LEU A 44 1.16 -0.75 -7.50
N LEU A 45 -0.03 -1.32 -7.31
CA LEU A 45 -1.29 -0.81 -7.88
C LEU A 45 -1.60 0.59 -7.35
N ALA A 46 -1.37 0.87 -6.06
CA ALA A 46 -1.55 2.20 -5.51
C ALA A 46 -0.64 3.24 -6.19
N VAL A 47 0.63 2.91 -6.44
CA VAL A 47 1.55 3.78 -7.19
C VAL A 47 1.13 3.91 -8.66
N ALA A 48 0.75 2.81 -9.31
CA ALA A 48 0.28 2.84 -10.70
C ALA A 48 -0.96 3.72 -10.86
N ALA A 49 -1.87 3.71 -9.88
CA ALA A 49 -3.03 4.59 -9.85
C ALA A 49 -2.62 6.06 -9.70
N ALA A 50 -1.69 6.39 -8.79
CA ALA A 50 -1.18 7.76 -8.65
C ALA A 50 -0.48 8.26 -9.93
N VAL A 51 0.34 7.41 -10.56
CA VAL A 51 0.99 7.71 -11.86
C VAL A 51 -0.05 7.89 -12.96
N GLY A 52 -1.05 7.01 -13.04
CA GLY A 52 -2.14 7.13 -14.00
C GLY A 52 -2.94 8.41 -13.85
N GLY A 53 -3.22 8.83 -12.61
CA GLY A 53 -3.85 10.11 -12.29
C GLY A 53 -3.02 11.30 -12.77
N LEU A 54 -1.72 11.33 -12.42
CA LEU A 54 -0.79 12.38 -12.87
C LEU A 54 -0.67 12.44 -14.40
N LEU A 55 -0.54 11.30 -15.06
CA LEU A 55 -0.48 11.25 -16.54
C LEU A 55 -1.78 11.73 -17.18
N SER A 56 -2.92 11.44 -16.56
CA SER A 56 -4.20 11.91 -17.07
C SER A 56 -4.35 13.43 -16.95
N ILE A 57 -3.84 14.02 -15.85
CA ILE A 57 -3.74 15.47 -15.68
C ILE A 57 -2.78 16.05 -16.72
N ALA A 58 -1.60 15.47 -16.90
CA ALA A 58 -0.64 15.97 -17.90
C ALA A 58 -1.18 15.91 -19.34
N ALA A 59 -2.09 14.98 -19.64
CA ALA A 59 -2.69 14.84 -20.95
C ALA A 59 -3.95 15.69 -21.17
N ASN A 60 -4.72 16.00 -20.11
CA ASN A 60 -6.04 16.63 -20.23
C ASN A 60 -6.31 17.75 -19.19
N GLY A 61 -5.29 18.21 -18.47
CA GLY A 61 -5.43 19.13 -17.33
C GLY A 61 -6.09 20.44 -17.72
N GLU A 62 -5.64 21.05 -18.80
CA GLU A 62 -6.22 22.27 -19.34
C GLU A 62 -7.69 22.11 -19.75
N ALA A 63 -8.04 20.98 -20.39
CA ALA A 63 -9.43 20.70 -20.77
C ALA A 63 -10.35 20.53 -19.54
N TRP A 64 -9.85 19.91 -18.48
CA TRP A 64 -10.59 19.79 -17.21
C TRP A 64 -10.69 21.13 -16.48
N ALA A 65 -9.61 21.92 -16.45
CA ALA A 65 -9.61 23.24 -15.86
C ALA A 65 -10.63 24.16 -16.55
N ARG A 66 -10.68 24.17 -17.89
CA ARG A 66 -11.71 24.91 -18.65
C ARG A 66 -13.12 24.44 -18.32
N ALA A 67 -13.35 23.13 -18.25
CA ALA A 67 -14.66 22.60 -17.90
C ALA A 67 -15.10 22.99 -16.48
N ASP A 68 -14.18 22.95 -15.51
CA ASP A 68 -14.46 23.35 -14.12
C ASP A 68 -14.80 24.85 -14.03
N ILE A 69 -14.03 25.71 -14.68
CA ILE A 69 -14.29 27.17 -14.70
C ILE A 69 -15.58 27.49 -15.46
N GLY A 70 -15.81 26.83 -16.60
CA GLY A 70 -17.04 27.00 -17.38
C GLY A 70 -18.29 26.66 -16.57
N ASP A 71 -18.27 25.54 -15.85
CA ASP A 71 -19.37 25.15 -14.98
C ASP A 71 -19.57 26.10 -13.80
N ALA A 72 -18.49 26.64 -13.22
CA ALA A 72 -18.57 27.64 -12.17
C ALA A 72 -19.18 28.97 -12.66
N LEU A 73 -18.93 29.33 -13.92
CA LEU A 73 -19.50 30.51 -14.58
C LEU A 73 -20.88 30.24 -15.20
N GLY A 74 -21.28 28.98 -15.31
CA GLY A 74 -22.52 28.55 -15.97
C GLY A 74 -22.49 28.72 -17.50
N THR A 75 -21.32 28.71 -18.13
CA THR A 75 -21.16 28.88 -19.59
C THR A 75 -20.12 27.90 -20.12
N GLU A 76 -20.32 27.43 -21.35
CA GLU A 76 -19.25 26.75 -22.06
C GLU A 76 -18.20 27.78 -22.49
N LEU A 77 -16.92 27.50 -22.19
CA LEU A 77 -15.81 28.36 -22.59
C LEU A 77 -15.39 28.06 -24.03
N PRO A 78 -15.04 29.08 -24.83
CA PRO A 78 -14.57 28.89 -26.19
C PRO A 78 -13.23 28.15 -26.23
N ALA A 79 -12.90 27.61 -27.40
CA ALA A 79 -11.62 26.94 -27.65
C ALA A 79 -10.43 27.92 -27.52
N GLU A 80 -9.22 27.36 -27.48
CA GLU A 80 -7.99 28.12 -27.20
C GLU A 80 -7.84 29.35 -28.09
N GLY A 81 -7.55 30.50 -27.49
CA GLY A 81 -7.27 31.75 -28.20
C GLY A 81 -8.40 32.79 -28.21
N GLU A 82 -9.60 32.46 -27.75
CA GLU A 82 -10.71 33.42 -27.58
C GLU A 82 -11.01 33.77 -26.10
N LEU A 83 -10.23 33.21 -25.17
CA LEU A 83 -10.37 33.49 -23.75
C LEU A 83 -9.90 34.91 -23.44
N ASP A 84 -10.69 35.64 -22.64
CA ASP A 84 -10.22 36.88 -22.05
C ASP A 84 -9.07 36.62 -21.06
N ALA A 85 -8.28 37.65 -20.79
CA ALA A 85 -7.08 37.51 -19.96
C ALA A 85 -7.40 37.00 -18.54
N LEU A 86 -8.60 37.32 -18.02
CA LEU A 86 -9.03 36.87 -16.70
C LEU A 86 -9.37 35.37 -16.70
N THR A 87 -10.15 34.89 -17.66
CA THR A 87 -10.51 33.46 -17.73
C THR A 87 -9.29 32.62 -18.05
N ALA A 88 -8.38 33.09 -18.91
CA ALA A 88 -7.11 32.41 -19.15
C ALA A 88 -6.30 32.23 -17.86
N LEU A 89 -6.24 33.26 -17.01
CA LEU A 89 -5.57 33.18 -15.70
C LEU A 89 -6.24 32.17 -14.75
N LEU A 90 -7.58 32.13 -14.71
CA LEU A 90 -8.31 31.17 -13.88
C LEU A 90 -8.10 29.72 -14.33
N VAL A 91 -8.04 29.49 -15.65
CA VAL A 91 -7.76 28.16 -16.22
C VAL A 91 -6.34 27.71 -15.85
N ASP A 92 -5.34 28.60 -16.00
CA ASP A 92 -3.95 28.30 -15.65
C ASP A 92 -3.77 27.99 -14.16
N GLU A 93 -4.38 28.79 -13.27
CA GLU A 93 -4.37 28.51 -11.82
C GLU A 93 -5.00 27.15 -11.50
N ARG A 94 -6.15 26.85 -12.13
CA ARG A 94 -6.84 25.57 -11.91
C ARG A 94 -6.04 24.38 -12.43
N GLU A 95 -5.36 24.53 -13.57
CA GLU A 95 -4.46 23.50 -14.10
C GLU A 95 -3.28 23.26 -13.15
N SER A 96 -2.69 24.34 -12.61
CA SER A 96 -1.62 24.28 -11.61
C SER A 96 -2.07 23.54 -10.34
N GLU A 97 -3.28 23.79 -9.85
CA GLU A 97 -3.86 23.05 -8.71
C GLU A 97 -3.99 21.56 -9.02
N LEU A 98 -4.50 21.19 -10.20
CA LEU A 98 -4.62 19.79 -10.62
C LEU A 98 -3.24 19.12 -10.69
N ALA A 99 -2.25 19.81 -11.26
CA ALA A 99 -0.87 19.32 -11.33
C ALA A 99 -0.29 19.12 -9.92
N ALA A 100 -0.54 20.05 -8.99
CA ALA A 100 -0.12 19.94 -7.60
C ALA A 100 -0.75 18.74 -6.90
N LEU A 101 -2.04 18.46 -7.13
CA LEU A 101 -2.72 17.27 -6.62
C LEU A 101 -2.12 15.98 -7.17
N GLY A 102 -1.83 15.93 -8.48
CA GLY A 102 -1.16 14.79 -9.11
C GLY A 102 0.22 14.53 -8.50
N ALA A 103 1.02 15.57 -8.32
CA ALA A 103 2.34 15.48 -7.68
C ALA A 103 2.22 15.04 -6.21
N PHE A 104 1.23 15.55 -5.48
CA PHE A 104 0.95 15.16 -4.10
C PHE A 104 0.61 13.68 -3.98
N LEU A 105 -0.19 13.12 -4.89
CA LEU A 105 -0.51 11.69 -4.92
C LEU A 105 0.75 10.82 -5.10
N ILE A 106 1.69 11.23 -5.96
CA ILE A 106 2.98 10.55 -6.12
C ILE A 106 3.80 10.65 -4.82
N LEU A 107 3.86 11.84 -4.24
CA LEU A 107 4.62 12.11 -3.02
C LEU A 107 4.19 11.21 -1.86
N VAL A 108 2.90 10.90 -1.74
CA VAL A 108 2.38 10.01 -0.68
C VAL A 108 2.46 8.52 -1.06
N ALA A 109 2.26 8.17 -2.34
CA ALA A 109 2.26 6.78 -2.78
C ALA A 109 3.67 6.15 -2.83
N VAL A 110 4.71 6.93 -3.14
CA VAL A 110 6.10 6.44 -3.22
C VAL A 110 6.62 5.97 -1.85
N PRO A 111 6.49 6.73 -0.74
CA PRO A 111 6.84 6.25 0.60
C PRO A 111 6.11 4.97 1.00
N LEU A 112 4.83 4.82 0.63
CA LEU A 112 4.08 3.59 0.85
C LEU A 112 4.75 2.40 0.14
N LEU A 113 5.12 2.56 -1.13
CA LEU A 113 5.82 1.51 -1.88
C LEU A 113 7.17 1.16 -1.25
N VAL A 114 7.94 2.15 -0.82
CA VAL A 114 9.22 1.92 -0.11
C VAL A 114 8.98 1.12 1.17
N CYS A 115 7.96 1.47 1.96
CA CYS A 115 7.60 0.74 3.18
C CYS A 115 7.16 -0.71 2.88
N VAL A 116 6.38 -0.91 1.82
CA VAL A 116 5.99 -2.25 1.33
C VAL A 116 7.22 -3.07 0.94
N LEU A 117 8.18 -2.47 0.22
CA LEU A 117 9.44 -3.14 -0.15
C LEU A 117 10.30 -3.48 1.08
N LEU A 118 10.35 -2.60 2.08
CA LEU A 118 11.04 -2.87 3.34
C LEU A 118 10.38 -4.00 4.14
N SER A 119 9.06 -4.15 4.05
CA SER A 119 8.32 -5.24 4.72
C SER A 119 8.73 -6.63 4.23
N LEU A 120 9.25 -6.74 2.99
CA LEU A 120 9.76 -7.98 2.42
C LEU A 120 10.96 -8.56 3.21
N LYS A 121 11.69 -7.72 3.94
CA LYS A 121 12.81 -8.13 4.79
C LYS A 121 12.39 -8.69 6.16
N ALA A 122 11.08 -8.88 6.39
CA ALA A 122 10.50 -9.45 7.61
C ALA A 122 10.77 -8.64 8.90
N ALA A 123 11.03 -7.33 8.79
CA ALA A 123 11.15 -6.45 9.95
C ALA A 123 9.76 -6.20 10.55
N THR A 124 9.59 -6.42 11.85
CA THR A 124 8.33 -6.16 12.56
C THR A 124 7.95 -4.67 12.54
N TRP A 125 8.95 -3.78 12.62
CA TRP A 125 8.80 -2.33 12.50
C TRP A 125 8.22 -1.88 11.15
N ALA A 126 8.42 -2.65 10.08
CA ALA A 126 7.89 -2.30 8.76
C ALA A 126 6.36 -2.28 8.74
N ARG A 127 5.68 -3.06 9.60
CA ARG A 127 4.21 -3.06 9.67
C ARG A 127 3.67 -1.72 10.13
N VAL A 128 4.29 -1.13 11.15
CA VAL A 128 3.89 0.17 11.69
C VAL A 128 4.10 1.25 10.63
N LEU A 129 5.23 1.22 9.93
CA LEU A 129 5.50 2.15 8.83
C LEU A 129 4.48 2.00 7.71
N VAL A 130 4.23 0.77 7.24
CA VAL A 130 3.22 0.50 6.19
C VAL A 130 1.85 0.99 6.61
N THR A 131 1.41 0.76 7.86
CA THR A 131 0.12 1.26 8.32
C THR A 131 0.04 2.77 8.33
N LEU A 132 1.07 3.47 8.84
CA LEU A 132 1.07 4.93 8.88
C LEU A 132 1.08 5.53 7.47
N THR A 133 1.95 5.02 6.59
CA THR A 133 2.01 5.49 5.20
C THR A 133 0.76 5.14 4.41
N ALA A 134 0.18 3.96 4.63
CA ALA A 134 -1.04 3.55 3.93
C ALA A 134 -2.25 4.36 4.42
N SER A 135 -2.35 4.66 5.71
CA SER A 135 -3.38 5.57 6.22
C SER A 135 -3.24 6.97 5.60
N GLY A 136 -2.04 7.53 5.54
CA GLY A 136 -1.81 8.83 4.88
C GLY A 136 -2.14 8.80 3.39
N THR A 137 -1.71 7.76 2.68
CA THR A 137 -1.99 7.56 1.24
C THR A 137 -3.49 7.38 0.98
N LEU A 138 -4.18 6.64 1.85
CA LEU A 138 -5.63 6.45 1.77
C LEU A 138 -6.36 7.77 1.93
N LEU A 139 -5.97 8.58 2.93
CA LEU A 139 -6.56 9.91 3.13
C LEU A 139 -6.31 10.81 1.93
N ALA A 140 -5.12 10.77 1.32
CA ALA A 140 -4.83 11.54 0.13
C ALA A 140 -5.70 11.13 -1.07
N PHE A 141 -5.84 9.82 -1.33
CA PHE A 141 -6.72 9.33 -2.38
C PHE A 141 -8.18 9.71 -2.12
N LEU A 142 -8.65 9.57 -0.88
CA LEU A 142 -10.00 9.97 -0.49
C LEU A 142 -10.23 11.46 -0.66
N ALA A 143 -9.26 12.30 -0.28
CA ALA A 143 -9.33 13.75 -0.46
C ALA A 143 -9.47 14.13 -1.94
N VAL A 144 -8.71 13.48 -2.82
CA VAL A 144 -8.85 13.70 -4.28
C VAL A 144 -10.23 13.27 -4.78
N THR A 145 -10.72 12.10 -4.36
CA THR A 145 -12.06 11.63 -4.77
C THR A 145 -13.22 12.44 -4.19
N ALA A 146 -13.01 13.10 -3.05
CA ALA A 146 -14.03 13.90 -2.39
C ALA A 146 -14.03 15.37 -2.85
N GLY A 147 -12.95 15.84 -3.47
CA GLY A 147 -12.91 17.15 -4.10
C GLY A 147 -13.71 17.17 -5.40
N ASP A 148 -14.02 18.37 -5.87
CA ASP A 148 -14.67 18.64 -7.18
C ASP A 148 -13.71 18.37 -8.36
N THR A 149 -13.05 17.22 -8.35
CA THR A 149 -12.21 16.75 -9.45
C THR A 149 -13.03 15.83 -10.35
N ARG A 150 -12.66 15.74 -11.64
CA ARG A 150 -13.45 15.00 -12.64
C ARG A 150 -12.65 13.90 -13.33
N GLY A 151 -13.40 12.99 -13.95
CA GLY A 151 -12.90 12.05 -14.96
C GLY A 151 -11.92 11.01 -14.42
N ALA A 152 -10.83 10.82 -15.16
CA ALA A 152 -9.84 9.78 -14.89
C ALA A 152 -9.10 9.98 -13.55
N LEU A 153 -9.06 11.20 -13.01
CA LEU A 153 -8.43 11.47 -11.71
C LEU A 153 -9.24 10.88 -10.55
N VAL A 154 -10.57 11.00 -10.58
CA VAL A 154 -11.45 10.37 -9.58
C VAL A 154 -11.38 8.85 -9.68
N ALA A 155 -11.38 8.30 -10.91
CA ALA A 155 -11.22 6.87 -11.12
C ALA A 155 -9.87 6.37 -10.56
N ALA A 156 -8.77 7.06 -10.89
CA ALA A 156 -7.45 6.77 -10.34
C ALA A 156 -7.43 6.87 -8.82
N GLY A 157 -8.08 7.89 -8.25
CA GLY A 157 -8.24 8.06 -6.81
C GLY A 157 -8.96 6.88 -6.15
N ALA A 158 -10.09 6.46 -6.71
CA ALA A 158 -10.87 5.33 -6.19
C ALA A 158 -10.10 4.00 -6.29
N PHE A 159 -9.46 3.72 -7.42
CA PHE A 159 -8.61 2.54 -7.58
C PHE A 159 -7.41 2.55 -6.63
N GLY A 160 -6.75 3.70 -6.47
CA GLY A 160 -5.67 3.90 -5.52
C GLY A 160 -6.09 3.69 -4.07
N ALA A 161 -7.27 4.19 -3.69
CA ALA A 161 -7.86 3.97 -2.37
C ALA A 161 -8.10 2.48 -2.11
N LEU A 162 -8.73 1.76 -3.04
CA LEU A 162 -8.98 0.32 -2.93
C LEU A 162 -7.67 -0.49 -2.82
N ALA A 163 -6.67 -0.16 -3.64
CA ALA A 163 -5.35 -0.78 -3.57
C ALA A 163 -4.66 -0.52 -2.21
N THR A 164 -4.82 0.68 -1.66
CA THR A 164 -4.29 1.05 -0.35
C THR A 164 -4.99 0.29 0.79
N VAL A 165 -6.31 0.12 0.71
CA VAL A 165 -7.08 -0.72 1.66
C VAL A 165 -6.62 -2.18 1.59
N ALA A 166 -6.44 -2.72 0.38
CA ALA A 166 -5.92 -4.07 0.20
C ALA A 166 -4.52 -4.22 0.82
N THR A 167 -3.67 -3.20 0.70
CA THR A 167 -2.34 -3.14 1.33
C THR A 167 -2.45 -3.20 2.86
N LEU A 168 -3.36 -2.42 3.46
CA LEU A 168 -3.62 -2.43 4.91
C LEU A 168 -4.06 -3.81 5.39
N ILE A 169 -5.00 -4.44 4.70
CA ILE A 169 -5.50 -5.78 5.05
C ILE A 169 -4.37 -6.82 4.93
N ALA A 170 -3.63 -6.81 3.81
CA ALA A 170 -2.52 -7.72 3.54
C ALA A 170 -1.40 -7.63 4.59
N CYS A 171 -1.14 -6.43 5.11
CA CYS A 171 -0.12 -6.19 6.13
C CYS A 171 -0.43 -6.90 7.46
N TRP A 172 -1.71 -7.02 7.83
CA TRP A 172 -2.14 -7.60 9.11
C TRP A 172 -2.52 -9.08 9.04
N LEU A 173 -2.55 -9.70 7.85
CA LEU A 173 -2.87 -11.11 7.70
C LEU A 173 -1.85 -12.02 8.45
N PRO A 174 -2.32 -13.04 9.20
CA PRO A 174 -1.48 -13.88 10.05
C PRO A 174 -0.39 -14.65 9.29
N ALA A 175 -0.60 -14.94 8.00
CA ALA A 175 0.42 -15.57 7.15
C ALA A 175 1.70 -14.72 7.03
N THR A 176 1.56 -13.40 6.98
CA THR A 176 2.69 -12.45 6.97
C THR A 176 3.47 -12.50 8.30
N ASN A 177 2.78 -12.82 9.41
CA ASN A 177 3.42 -13.01 10.71
C ASN A 177 4.16 -14.33 10.85
N ARG A 178 3.60 -15.41 10.29
CA ARG A 178 4.28 -16.71 10.23
C ARG A 178 5.57 -16.63 9.42
N TYR A 179 5.52 -16.02 8.25
CA TYR A 179 6.70 -15.81 7.40
C TYR A 179 7.82 -15.05 8.11
N ALA A 180 7.50 -13.97 8.84
CA ALA A 180 8.52 -13.21 9.56
C ALA A 180 9.21 -14.04 10.66
N ARG A 181 8.44 -14.89 11.36
CA ARG A 181 8.99 -15.80 12.38
C ARG A 181 9.89 -16.87 11.77
N GLU A 182 9.47 -17.47 10.65
CA GLU A 182 10.24 -18.48 9.92
C GLU A 182 11.56 -17.91 9.38
N VAL A 183 11.53 -16.71 8.78
CA VAL A 183 12.75 -16.03 8.31
C VAL A 183 13.68 -15.70 9.47
N GLY A 184 13.15 -15.25 10.61
CA GLY A 184 13.94 -15.00 11.81
C GLY A 184 14.59 -16.27 12.39
N ALA A 185 13.85 -17.38 12.43
CA ALA A 185 14.36 -18.68 12.86
C ALA A 185 15.48 -19.19 11.94
N ALA A 186 15.29 -19.10 10.62
CA ALA A 186 16.28 -19.50 9.62
C ALA A 186 17.56 -18.65 9.69
N ARG A 187 17.48 -17.35 10.00
CA ARG A 187 18.65 -16.50 10.22
C ARG A 187 19.44 -16.86 11.46
N ARG A 188 18.76 -17.19 12.57
CA ARG A 188 19.41 -17.63 13.81
C ARG A 188 20.12 -18.96 13.65
N ALA A 189 19.53 -19.91 12.91
CA ALA A 189 20.16 -21.20 12.64
C ALA A 189 21.43 -21.14 11.76
N ARG A 190 21.70 -20.00 11.11
CA ARG A 190 22.91 -19.78 10.30
C ARG A 190 24.03 -19.04 11.05
N ARG A 191 23.74 -18.48 12.22
CA ARG A 191 24.71 -17.80 13.08
C ARG A 191 25.23 -18.78 14.10
#